data_AF-H3BZI8-F1
#
_entry.id   AF-H3BZI8-F1
#
_cell.length_a   1.000
_cell.length_b   1.000
_cell.length_c   1.000
_cell.angle_alpha   90.00
_cell.angle_beta   90.00
_cell.angle_gamma   90.00
#
_symmetry.space_group_name_H-M   'P 1'
#
loop_
_entity.id
_entity.type
_entity.pdbx_description
1 polymer ?
#
loop_
_entity_poly.entity_id
_entity_poly.type
_entity_poly.pdbx_seq_one_letter_code
_entity_poly.pdbx_strand_id
1 'polypeptide(L)' 'NCRVEYEKTNRSKKPKPCLYDPSQTCFTEHTQSHAAWLCAKPFKVICIFISFFSIDYKLVQKVCPDYNFQSEHPYFG' A
#
# COMPACT_ATOMS: atom_id res chain seq x y z
N ASN A 1 7.87 7.50 -14.33
CA ASN A 1 8.41 6.34 -15.08
C ASN A 1 8.67 5.19 -14.14
N CYS A 2 7.66 4.70 -13.43
CA CYS A 2 7.75 3.50 -12.59
C CYS A 2 6.61 2.57 -13.00
N ARG A 3 6.88 1.29 -13.12
CA ARG A 3 5.89 0.26 -13.41
C ARG A 3 6.08 -0.92 -12.46
N VAL A 4 5.01 -1.64 -12.17
CA VAL A 4 5.09 -2.90 -11.43
C VAL A 4 5.77 -3.93 -12.33
N GLU A 5 6.84 -4.54 -11.84
CA GLU A 5 7.52 -5.65 -12.52
C GLU A 5 7.05 -7.00 -11.97
N TYR A 6 6.84 -7.06 -10.65
CA TYR A 6 6.39 -8.26 -9.97
C TYR A 6 5.45 -7.88 -8.83
N GLU A 7 4.42 -8.69 -8.66
CA GLU A 7 3.51 -8.62 -7.51
C GLU A 7 3.10 -10.05 -7.13
N LYS A 8 3.10 -10.34 -5.83
CA LYS A 8 2.57 -11.57 -5.28
C LYS A 8 1.86 -11.30 -3.97
N THR A 9 0.61 -11.74 -3.90
CA THR A 9 -0.24 -11.56 -2.73
C THR A 9 -0.79 -12.90 -2.28
N ASN A 10 -0.51 -13.27 -1.04
CA ASN A 10 -1.08 -14.44 -0.38
C ASN A 10 -2.16 -13.98 0.59
N ARG A 11 -3.38 -14.53 0.44
CA ARG A 11 -4.55 -14.18 1.26
C ARG A 11 -5.13 -15.44 1.91
N SER A 12 -5.39 -15.36 3.21
CA SER A 12 -6.08 -16.42 3.96
C SER A 12 -7.23 -15.81 4.76
N LYS A 13 -8.43 -16.35 4.56
CA LYS A 13 -9.65 -15.90 5.26
C LYS A 13 -10.20 -17.06 6.09
N LYS A 14 -10.33 -16.84 7.40
CA LYS A 14 -10.86 -17.83 8.35
C LYS A 14 -12.22 -17.35 8.86
N PRO A 15 -13.33 -18.02 8.50
CA PRO A 15 -14.64 -17.72 9.05
C PRO A 15 -14.73 -18.22 10.51
N LYS A 16 -15.49 -17.51 11.34
CA LYS A 16 -15.81 -17.90 12.72
C LYS A 16 -17.15 -17.29 13.13
N PRO A 17 -17.90 -17.89 14.06
CA PRO A 17 -19.03 -17.22 14.67
C PRO A 17 -18.60 -15.87 15.28
N CYS A 18 -19.45 -14.84 15.17
CA CYS A 18 -19.19 -13.57 15.81
C CYS A 18 -19.26 -13.70 17.34
N LEU A 19 -18.48 -12.87 18.06
CA LEU A 19 -18.39 -12.94 19.53
C LEU A 19 -19.72 -12.57 20.21
N TYR A 20 -20.39 -11.52 19.70
CA TYR A 20 -21.60 -10.96 20.32
C TYR A 20 -22.90 -11.59 19.81
N ASP A 21 -22.87 -12.20 18.62
CA ASP A 21 -24.02 -12.87 18.01
C ASP A 21 -23.54 -14.13 17.28
N PRO A 22 -23.60 -15.31 17.91
CA PRO A 22 -23.16 -16.56 17.31
C PRO A 22 -23.97 -17.00 16.08
N SER A 23 -25.17 -16.41 15.84
CA SER A 23 -25.95 -16.66 14.63
C SER A 23 -25.34 -16.00 13.39
N GLN A 24 -24.47 -15.00 13.60
CA GLN A 24 -23.74 -14.31 12.54
C GLN A 24 -22.36 -14.92 12.31
N THR A 25 -21.93 -14.90 11.05
CA THR A 25 -20.59 -15.36 10.65
C THR A 25 -19.66 -14.15 10.46
N CYS A 26 -18.63 -14.08 11.30
CA CYS A 26 -17.52 -13.14 11.20
C CYS A 26 -16.31 -13.79 10.51
N PHE A 27 -15.29 -13.00 10.19
CA PHE A 27 -14.05 -13.54 9.63
C PHE A 27 -12.83 -12.80 10.14
N THR A 28 -11.70 -13.49 10.10
CA THR A 28 -10.37 -12.88 10.24
C THR A 28 -9.61 -13.15 8.96
N GLU A 29 -9.01 -12.10 8.41
CA GLU A 29 -8.28 -12.14 7.15
C GLU A 29 -6.82 -11.79 7.39
N HIS A 30 -5.93 -12.61 6.83
CA HIS A 30 -4.49 -12.39 6.85
C HIS A 30 -3.98 -12.30 5.42
N THR A 31 -3.39 -11.16 5.08
CA THR A 31 -2.91 -10.85 3.73
C THR A 31 -1.44 -10.46 3.80
N GLN A 32 -0.60 -11.11 2.99
CA GLN A 32 0.82 -10.82 2.86
C GLN A 32 1.14 -10.57 1.39
N SER A 33 1.62 -9.37 1.07
CA SER A 33 1.92 -8.93 -0.30
C SER A 33 3.38 -8.53 -0.47
N HIS A 34 3.95 -8.84 -1.62
CA HIS A 34 5.27 -8.38 -2.06
C HIS A 34 5.14 -7.79 -3.46
N ALA A 35 5.76 -6.64 -3.70
CA ALA A 35 5.77 -6.01 -5.01
C ALA A 35 7.15 -5.43 -5.31
N ALA A 36 7.57 -5.49 -6.57
CA ALA A 36 8.77 -4.85 -7.10
C ALA A 36 8.37 -3.85 -8.19
N TRP A 37 8.92 -2.65 -8.10
CA TRP A 37 8.66 -1.57 -9.05
C TRP A 37 9.94 -1.25 -9.80
N LEU A 38 9.88 -1.29 -11.13
CA LEU A 38 10.98 -0.89 -11.98
C LEU A 38 10.78 0.56 -12.40
N CYS A 39 11.72 1.43 -12.00
CA CYS A 39 11.72 2.83 -12.34
C CYS A 39 12.87 3.18 -13.30
N ALA A 40 12.57 3.93 -14.37
CA ALA A 40 13.58 4.39 -15.32
C ALA A 40 14.16 5.75 -14.92
N LYS A 41 15.48 5.90 -15.08
CA LYS A 41 16.20 7.19 -14.93
C LYS A 41 16.02 8.08 -16.17
N PRO A 42 16.18 9.41 -16.06
CA PRO A 42 16.47 10.19 -14.84
C PRO A 42 15.29 10.17 -13.85
N PHE A 43 15.58 9.97 -12.57
CA PHE A 43 14.53 9.81 -11.56
C PHE A 43 13.85 11.17 -11.27
N LYS A 44 12.53 11.16 -11.20
CA LYS A 44 11.72 12.24 -10.59
C LYS A 44 11.35 11.81 -9.17
N VAL A 45 10.94 12.77 -8.33
CA VAL A 45 10.43 12.50 -6.96
C VAL A 45 9.41 11.36 -6.99
N ILE A 46 9.72 10.28 -6.27
CA ILE A 46 8.81 9.14 -6.09
C ILE A 46 7.98 9.40 -4.83
N CYS A 47 6.69 9.14 -4.92
CA CYS A 47 5.80 9.17 -3.77
C CYS A 47 5.16 7.80 -3.57
N ILE A 48 5.02 7.41 -2.30
CA ILE A 48 4.33 6.21 -1.87
C ILE A 48 2.90 6.61 -1.52
N PHE A 49 1.93 5.94 -2.13
CA PHE A 49 0.52 6.07 -1.79
C PHE A 49 0.08 4.85 -0.97
N ILE A 50 -0.42 5.10 0.23
CA ILE A 50 -0.95 4.08 1.13
C ILE A 50 -2.45 4.33 1.29
N SER A 51 -3.26 3.32 1.04
CA SER A 51 -4.69 3.34 1.28
C SER A 51 -5.06 2.21 2.23
N PHE A 52 -5.76 2.56 3.30
CA PHE A 52 -6.22 1.62 4.31
C PHE A 52 -7.74 1.73 4.43
N PHE A 53 -8.40 0.59 4.32
CA PHE A 53 -9.85 0.48 4.42
C PHE A 53 -10.19 -0.63 5.40
N SER A 54 -10.73 -0.24 6.55
CA SER A 54 -11.27 -1.16 7.55
C SER A 54 -12.77 -0.95 7.68
N ILE A 55 -13.41 -1.75 8.53
CA ILE A 55 -14.82 -1.62 8.88
C ILE A 55 -15.12 -0.31 9.59
N ASP A 56 -14.21 0.18 10.44
CA ASP A 56 -14.47 1.32 11.32
C ASP A 56 -13.83 2.62 10.81
N TYR A 57 -12.74 2.52 10.03
CA TYR A 57 -11.94 3.67 9.60
C TYR A 57 -11.40 3.49 8.18
N LYS A 58 -11.18 4.63 7.53
CA LYS A 58 -10.53 4.72 6.22
C LYS A 58 -9.44 5.77 6.28
N LEU A 59 -8.30 5.48 5.67
CA LEU A 59 -7.15 6.38 5.65
C LEU A 59 -6.50 6.36 4.27
N VAL A 60 -6.10 7.53 3.79
CA VAL A 60 -5.29 7.69 2.59
C VAL A 60 -4.10 8.58 2.92
N GLN A 61 -2.91 8.18 2.49
CA GLN A 61 -1.69 8.92 2.73
C GLN A 61 -0.81 8.91 1.49
N LYS A 62 -0.26 10.09 1.17
CA LYS A 62 0.78 10.26 0.15
C LYS A 62 2.05 10.70 0.85
N VAL A 63 3.10 9.92 0.75
CA VAL A 63 4.42 10.21 1.34
C VAL A 63 5.42 10.40 0.21
N CYS A 64 6.08 11.54 0.14
CA CYS A 64 7.10 11.86 -0.85
C CYS A 64 8.41 12.20 -0.12
N PRO A 65 9.33 11.24 0.06
CA PRO A 65 10.54 11.45 0.88
C PRO A 65 11.42 12.61 0.36
N ASP A 66 11.56 12.70 -0.96
CA ASP A 66 12.48 13.65 -1.61
C ASP A 66 11.78 14.91 -2.14
N TYR A 67 10.55 15.20 -1.70
CA TYR A 67 9.81 16.37 -2.19
C TYR A 67 10.54 17.69 -1.94
N ASN A 68 11.21 17.82 -0.79
CA ASN A 68 11.97 19.02 -0.42
C ASN A 68 13.35 19.09 -1.07
N PHE A 69 13.91 17.99 -1.58
CA PHE A 69 15.19 18.02 -2.31
C PHE A 69 15.06 18.71 -3.67
N GLN A 70 13.87 18.66 -4.29
CA GLN A 70 13.60 19.38 -5.54
C GLN A 70 13.53 20.90 -5.38
N SER A 71 13.21 21.43 -4.19
CA SER A 71 13.21 22.89 -3.98
C SER A 71 14.62 23.47 -3.86
N GLU A 72 15.61 22.68 -3.46
CA GLU A 72 16.99 23.15 -3.29
C GLU A 72 17.92 22.80 -4.47
N HIS A 73 17.69 21.69 -5.18
CA HIS A 73 18.53 21.31 -6.33
C HIS A 73 17.69 20.67 -7.44
N PRO A 74 17.30 21.41 -8.50
CA PRO A 74 16.71 20.79 -9.68
C PRO A 74 17.77 19.89 -10.30
N TYR A 75 17.54 18.58 -10.32
CA TYR A 75 18.42 17.61 -10.97
C TYR A 75 18.71 18.04 -12.42
N PHE A 76 19.89 18.59 -12.65
CA PHE A 76 20.47 18.77 -13.97
C PHE A 76 21.14 17.46 -14.37
N GLY A 77 20.73 16.89 -15.52
CA GLY A 77 21.42 15.78 -16.19
C GLY A 77 20.66 14.47 -16.17
#